data_AF-A0A8H3IT87-F1
#
_entry.id   AF-A0A8H3IT87-F1
#
_cell.length_a   1.000
_cell.length_b   1.000
_cell.length_c   1.000
_cell.angle_alpha   90.00
_cell.angle_beta   90.00
_cell.angle_gamma   90.00
#
_symmetry.space_group_name_H-M   'P 1'
#
loop_
_entity.id
_entity.type
_entity.pdbx_description
1 polymer ?
#
loop_
_entity_poly.entity_id
_entity_poly.type
_entity_poly.pdbx_seq_one_letter_code
_entity_poly.pdbx_strand_id
1 'polypeptide(L)'
;MTTDVLLEATRPHLATDEGQKFLKGQATQDEIRSLLSQHNSPEASEQFNQLLLKFMWEEISPSTLQAELQHLFASNPSLQTSGLSTDFSPVLAAPAGTDAEQASVKQAVCDLLGLVTQKRDSSRPTLEEGILFQQDVEERFKSQPGKYEQFQRAGFGPWREGQAAGEARAQIGELLEGEGDLLERFAAIWPEKRGEGSRGGDVA
;
A
#
# COMPACT_ATOMS: atom_id res chain seq x y z
N MET A 1 5.22 7.69 25.63
CA MET A 1 4.74 9.05 25.31
C MET A 1 5.06 9.37 23.84
N THR A 2 4.62 8.54 22.90
CA THR A 2 5.02 8.64 21.48
C THR A 2 3.83 8.55 20.51
N THR A 3 2.70 7.99 20.96
CA THR A 3 1.47 7.88 20.18
C THR A 3 0.73 9.21 20.01
N ASP A 4 0.83 10.13 20.99
CA ASP A 4 0.08 11.41 20.95
C ASP A 4 0.67 12.42 19.96
N VAL A 5 2.00 12.41 19.75
CA VAL A 5 2.68 13.34 18.83
C VAL A 5 2.42 12.96 17.36
N LEU A 6 2.34 11.66 17.07
CA LEU A 6 2.02 11.14 15.73
C LEU A 6 0.58 11.42 15.31
N LEU A 7 -0.36 11.35 16.27
CA LEU A 7 -1.76 11.69 16.06
C LEU A 7 -1.97 13.20 15.84
N GLU A 8 -1.16 14.06 16.43
CA GLU A 8 -1.23 15.52 16.21
C GLU A 8 -0.63 15.96 14.88
N ALA A 9 0.48 15.35 14.44
CA ALA A 9 1.15 15.70 13.18
C ALA A 9 0.36 15.22 11.93
N THR A 10 -0.35 14.10 12.03
CA THR A 10 -1.18 13.57 10.93
C THR A 10 -2.59 14.17 10.91
N ARG A 11 -3.06 14.76 12.02
CA ARG A 11 -4.40 15.35 12.18
C ARG A 11 -4.84 16.30 11.05
N PRO A 12 -4.00 17.22 10.52
CA PRO A 12 -4.42 18.11 9.45
C PRO A 12 -4.67 17.39 8.13
N HIS A 13 -3.89 16.35 7.84
CA HIS A 13 -4.01 15.54 6.62
C HIS A 13 -5.18 14.56 6.70
N LEU A 14 -5.48 14.04 7.90
CA LEU A 14 -6.65 13.20 8.17
C LEU A 14 -7.98 13.97 8.14
N ALA A 15 -7.95 15.30 8.30
CA ALA A 15 -9.13 16.16 8.23
C ALA A 15 -9.56 16.50 6.78
N THR A 16 -8.78 16.10 5.78
CA THR A 16 -9.13 16.27 4.36
C THR A 16 -10.09 15.16 3.89
N ASP A 17 -10.85 15.40 2.82
CA ASP A 17 -11.72 14.38 2.22
C ASP A 17 -10.94 13.12 1.84
N GLU A 18 -9.71 13.28 1.34
CA GLU A 18 -8.81 12.16 1.01
C GLU A 18 -8.33 11.42 2.27
N GLY A 19 -8.01 12.14 3.35
CA GLY A 19 -7.64 11.56 4.63
C GLY A 19 -8.78 10.77 5.28
N GLN A 20 -10.02 11.28 5.19
CA GLN A 20 -11.21 10.59 5.67
C GLN A 20 -11.51 9.33 4.84
N LYS A 21 -11.35 9.40 3.50
CA LYS A 21 -11.46 8.21 2.63
C LYS A 21 -10.41 7.15 2.98
N PHE A 22 -9.17 7.57 3.21
CA PHE A 22 -8.09 6.67 3.63
C PHE A 22 -8.39 5.97 4.96
N LEU A 23 -8.82 6.72 5.98
CA LEU A 23 -9.18 6.16 7.29
C LEU A 23 -10.35 5.18 7.19
N LYS A 24 -11.41 5.56 6.44
CA LYS A 24 -12.55 4.67 6.21
C LYS A 24 -12.10 3.39 5.51
N GLY A 25 -11.26 3.52 4.49
CA GLY A 25 -10.71 2.38 3.76
C GLY A 25 -9.85 1.46 4.63
N GLN A 26 -9.00 2.02 5.50
CA GLN A 26 -8.25 1.23 6.49
C GLN A 26 -9.19 0.45 7.42
N ALA A 27 -10.22 1.11 7.96
CA ALA A 27 -11.19 0.47 8.83
C ALA A 27 -11.93 -0.68 8.10
N THR A 28 -12.31 -0.48 6.84
CA THR A 28 -12.91 -1.51 5.99
C THR A 28 -11.96 -2.69 5.78
N GLN A 29 -10.67 -2.44 5.50
CA GLN A 29 -9.68 -3.51 5.37
C GLN A 29 -9.44 -4.27 6.68
N ASP A 30 -9.38 -3.56 7.81
CA ASP A 30 -9.23 -4.17 9.14
C ASP A 30 -10.44 -5.04 9.50
N GLU A 31 -11.65 -4.58 9.17
CA GLU A 31 -12.89 -5.34 9.38
C GLU A 31 -12.90 -6.64 8.56
N ILE A 32 -12.55 -6.57 7.27
CA ILE A 32 -12.42 -7.77 6.41
C ILE A 32 -11.40 -8.75 7.01
N ARG A 33 -10.21 -8.27 7.37
CA ARG A 33 -9.16 -9.10 7.98
C ARG A 33 -9.62 -9.73 9.30
N SER A 34 -10.32 -8.96 10.15
CA SER A 34 -10.88 -9.44 11.40
C SER A 34 -11.90 -10.54 11.17
N LEU A 35 -12.83 -10.36 10.23
CA LEU A 35 -13.87 -11.35 9.93
C LEU A 35 -13.29 -12.64 9.31
N LEU A 36 -12.29 -12.52 8.45
CA LEU A 36 -11.62 -13.68 7.83
C LEU A 36 -10.75 -14.46 8.83
N SER A 37 -10.05 -13.76 9.74
CA SER A 37 -9.20 -14.39 10.75
C SER A 37 -9.98 -15.06 11.90
N GLN A 38 -11.12 -14.50 12.30
CA GLN A 38 -11.93 -15.05 13.40
C GLN A 38 -12.71 -16.33 13.02
N HIS A 39 -12.88 -16.62 11.73
CA HIS A 39 -13.75 -17.69 11.24
C HIS A 39 -13.02 -18.81 10.46
N ASN A 40 -11.80 -19.17 10.87
CA ASN A 40 -11.04 -20.32 10.37
C ASN A 40 -10.58 -20.26 8.90
N SER A 41 -10.22 -19.09 8.37
CA SER A 41 -9.37 -19.06 7.17
C SER A 41 -8.30 -17.96 7.23
N PRO A 42 -7.22 -18.20 7.99
CA PRO A 42 -5.97 -17.42 7.87
C PRO A 42 -5.52 -17.30 6.41
N GLU A 43 -5.75 -18.34 5.61
CA GLU A 43 -5.45 -18.37 4.19
C GLU A 43 -6.30 -17.37 3.39
N ALA A 44 -7.59 -17.19 3.70
CA ALA A 44 -8.45 -16.21 3.05
C ALA A 44 -8.03 -14.77 3.39
N SER A 45 -7.61 -14.53 4.63
CA SER A 45 -7.04 -13.23 5.04
C SER A 45 -5.75 -12.91 4.26
N GLU A 46 -4.87 -13.91 4.11
CA GLU A 46 -3.66 -13.77 3.31
C GLU A 46 -3.96 -13.57 1.81
N GLN A 47 -4.90 -14.34 1.26
CA GLN A 47 -5.38 -14.18 -0.12
C GLN A 47 -5.93 -12.77 -0.37
N PHE A 48 -6.70 -12.22 0.57
CA PHE A 48 -7.20 -10.86 0.49
C PHE A 48 -6.05 -9.84 0.45
N ASN A 49 -5.05 -9.95 1.34
CA ASN A 49 -3.89 -9.05 1.34
C ASN A 49 -3.10 -9.14 0.02
N GLN A 50 -2.83 -10.36 -0.46
CA GLN A 50 -2.13 -10.58 -1.73
C GLN A 50 -2.89 -9.98 -2.91
N LEU A 51 -4.21 -10.11 -2.90
CA LEU A 51 -5.09 -9.56 -3.93
C LEU A 51 -5.01 -8.02 -3.95
N LEU A 52 -5.09 -7.38 -2.78
CA LEU A 52 -4.95 -5.92 -2.67
C LEU A 52 -3.59 -5.43 -3.13
N LEU A 53 -2.52 -6.13 -2.74
CA LEU A 53 -1.17 -5.82 -3.17
C LEU A 53 -1.08 -5.91 -4.70
N LYS A 54 -1.42 -7.05 -5.30
CA LYS A 54 -1.38 -7.23 -6.77
C LYS A 54 -2.16 -6.13 -7.50
N PHE A 55 -3.30 -5.71 -6.96
CA PHE A 55 -4.08 -4.62 -7.54
C PHE A 55 -3.40 -3.25 -7.41
N MET A 56 -2.85 -2.91 -6.24
CA MET A 56 -2.08 -1.68 -6.04
C MET A 56 -0.85 -1.61 -6.94
N TRP A 57 -0.23 -2.77 -7.19
CA TRP A 57 0.93 -2.91 -8.08
C TRP A 57 0.54 -3.04 -9.57
N GLU A 58 -0.73 -2.89 -9.92
CA GLU A 58 -1.28 -3.00 -11.28
C GLU A 58 -0.95 -4.34 -11.98
N GLU A 59 -0.72 -5.40 -11.19
CA GLU A 59 -0.44 -6.76 -11.69
C GLU A 59 -1.72 -7.52 -12.07
N ILE A 60 -2.87 -7.05 -11.59
CA ILE A 60 -4.19 -7.56 -11.98
C ILE A 60 -5.08 -6.42 -12.45
N SER A 61 -5.96 -6.71 -13.40
CA SER A 61 -6.94 -5.74 -13.87
C SER A 61 -8.05 -5.52 -12.83
N PRO A 62 -8.78 -4.39 -12.92
CA PRO A 62 -9.95 -4.15 -12.07
C PRO A 62 -11.02 -5.25 -12.18
N SER A 63 -11.21 -5.84 -13.36
CA SER A 63 -12.15 -6.95 -13.57
C SER A 63 -11.69 -8.24 -12.89
N THR A 64 -10.38 -8.54 -12.91
CA THR A 64 -9.82 -9.69 -12.18
C THR A 64 -9.99 -9.50 -10.69
N LEU A 65 -9.65 -8.31 -10.16
CA LEU A 65 -9.88 -7.99 -8.75
C LEU A 65 -11.36 -8.19 -8.37
N GLN A 66 -12.28 -7.65 -9.17
CA GLN A 66 -13.72 -7.74 -8.91
C GLN A 66 -14.18 -9.20 -8.83
N ALA A 67 -13.71 -10.07 -9.73
CA ALA A 67 -14.04 -11.50 -9.72
C ALA A 67 -13.48 -12.22 -8.48
N GLU A 68 -12.25 -11.93 -8.09
CA GLU A 68 -11.63 -12.52 -6.90
C GLU A 68 -12.31 -12.04 -5.60
N LEU A 69 -12.71 -10.76 -5.53
CA LEU A 69 -13.51 -10.25 -4.42
C LEU A 69 -14.90 -10.89 -4.37
N GLN A 70 -15.56 -11.08 -5.52
CA GLN A 70 -16.83 -11.81 -5.57
C GLN A 70 -16.67 -13.23 -5.03
N HIS A 71 -15.61 -13.94 -5.44
CA HIS A 71 -15.30 -15.28 -4.95
C HIS A 71 -15.03 -15.27 -3.43
N LEU A 72 -14.22 -14.34 -2.93
CA LEU A 72 -13.92 -14.19 -1.51
C LEU A 72 -15.19 -13.98 -0.69
N PHE A 73 -16.08 -13.08 -1.11
CA PHE A 73 -17.37 -12.84 -0.45
C PHE A 73 -18.29 -14.07 -0.57
N ALA A 74 -18.31 -14.77 -1.70
CA ALA A 74 -19.10 -15.98 -1.89
C ALA A 74 -18.67 -17.12 -0.96
N SER A 75 -17.36 -17.28 -0.76
CA SER A 75 -16.77 -18.36 0.05
C SER A 75 -16.74 -18.07 1.56
N ASN A 76 -17.01 -16.83 1.99
CA ASN A 76 -16.91 -16.42 3.40
C ASN A 76 -18.24 -15.82 3.90
N PRO A 77 -19.11 -16.62 4.53
CA PRO A 77 -20.42 -16.16 5.01
C PRO A 77 -20.36 -14.95 5.94
N SER A 78 -19.32 -14.85 6.77
CA SER A 78 -19.14 -13.73 7.71
C SER A 78 -19.00 -12.38 6.99
N LEU A 79 -18.42 -12.35 5.79
CA LEU A 79 -18.39 -11.15 4.95
C LEU A 79 -19.77 -10.84 4.37
N GLN A 80 -20.54 -11.85 3.96
CA GLN A 80 -21.88 -11.67 3.40
C GLN A 80 -22.89 -11.11 4.41
N THR A 81 -22.80 -11.55 5.66
CA THR A 81 -23.72 -11.12 6.73
C THR A 81 -23.31 -9.80 7.38
N SER A 82 -22.13 -9.28 7.04
CA SER A 82 -21.64 -7.98 7.52
C SER A 82 -22.18 -6.81 6.69
N GLY A 83 -22.04 -5.59 7.20
CA GLY A 83 -22.33 -4.37 6.43
C GLY A 83 -21.49 -4.25 5.15
N LEU A 84 -20.33 -4.90 5.10
CA LEU A 84 -19.39 -4.87 3.97
C LEU A 84 -20.02 -5.41 2.68
N SER A 85 -20.92 -6.39 2.76
CA SER A 85 -21.62 -6.91 1.57
C SER A 85 -22.43 -5.81 0.87
N THR A 86 -23.03 -4.91 1.65
CA THR A 86 -23.78 -3.76 1.12
C THR A 86 -22.84 -2.72 0.54
N ASP A 87 -21.74 -2.43 1.22
CA ASP A 87 -20.75 -1.44 0.77
C ASP A 87 -20.07 -1.87 -0.54
N PHE A 88 -19.73 -3.16 -0.67
CA PHE A 88 -19.08 -3.70 -1.87
C PHE A 88 -20.05 -4.01 -3.00
N SER A 89 -21.36 -4.14 -2.75
CA SER A 89 -22.35 -4.49 -3.78
C SER A 89 -22.27 -3.63 -5.06
N PRO A 90 -22.14 -2.29 -5.00
CA PRO A 90 -21.99 -1.46 -6.19
C PRO A 90 -20.73 -1.78 -6.98
N VAL A 91 -19.62 -2.06 -6.29
CA VAL A 91 -18.35 -2.42 -6.92
C VAL A 91 -18.44 -3.81 -7.53
N LEU A 92 -19.04 -4.78 -6.84
CA LEU A 92 -19.13 -6.17 -7.31
C LEU A 92 -20.14 -6.32 -8.46
N ALA A 93 -21.15 -5.46 -8.57
CA ALA A 93 -22.16 -5.50 -9.63
C ALA A 93 -21.86 -4.61 -10.84
N ALA A 94 -20.85 -3.73 -10.74
CA ALA A 94 -20.51 -2.80 -11.82
C ALA A 94 -20.01 -3.53 -13.08
N PRO A 95 -20.39 -3.08 -14.28
CA PRO A 95 -19.77 -3.57 -15.51
C PRO A 95 -18.28 -3.19 -15.56
N ALA A 96 -17.45 -4.03 -16.17
CA ALA A 96 -16.00 -3.85 -16.29
C ALA A 96 -15.46 -4.27 -17.68
N GLY A 97 -16.30 -4.16 -18.72
CA GLY A 97 -16.01 -4.66 -20.07
C GLY A 97 -15.22 -3.69 -20.94
N THR A 98 -15.29 -2.39 -20.64
CA THR A 98 -14.58 -1.32 -21.36
C THR A 98 -13.52 -0.63 -20.48
N ASP A 99 -12.55 0.05 -21.10
CA ASP A 99 -11.50 0.77 -20.35
C ASP A 99 -12.06 1.83 -19.40
N ALA A 100 -13.13 2.53 -19.80
CA ALA A 100 -13.80 3.54 -18.99
C ALA A 100 -14.52 2.92 -17.77
N GLU A 101 -15.15 1.76 -17.97
CA GLU A 101 -15.77 0.98 -16.90
C GLU A 101 -14.72 0.43 -15.94
N GLN A 102 -13.62 -0.11 -16.45
CA GLN A 102 -12.51 -0.60 -15.61
C GLN A 102 -11.87 0.53 -14.79
N ALA A 103 -11.70 1.73 -15.37
CA ALA A 103 -11.22 2.89 -14.64
C ALA A 103 -12.18 3.31 -13.52
N SER A 104 -13.49 3.23 -13.78
CA SER A 104 -14.53 3.55 -12.79
C SER A 104 -14.56 2.53 -11.64
N VAL A 105 -14.49 1.23 -11.97
CA VAL A 105 -14.37 0.15 -10.98
C VAL A 105 -13.10 0.31 -10.16
N LYS A 106 -11.96 0.61 -10.81
CA LYS A 106 -10.68 0.87 -10.12
C LYS A 106 -10.83 1.98 -9.09
N GLN A 107 -11.41 3.11 -9.49
CA GLN A 107 -11.59 4.24 -8.59
C GLN A 107 -12.53 3.88 -7.42
N ALA A 108 -13.63 3.19 -7.69
CA ALA A 108 -14.59 2.81 -6.65
C ALA A 108 -13.98 1.83 -5.63
N VAL A 109 -13.21 0.85 -6.08
CA VAL A 109 -12.42 -0.04 -5.21
C VAL A 109 -11.45 0.77 -4.36
N CYS A 110 -10.69 1.67 -4.98
CA CYS A 110 -9.69 2.46 -4.29
C CYS A 110 -10.31 3.40 -3.25
N ASP A 111 -11.45 4.01 -3.55
CA ASP A 111 -12.19 4.84 -2.59
C ASP A 111 -12.71 4.01 -1.41
N LEU A 112 -13.21 2.81 -1.68
CA LEU A 112 -13.80 1.95 -0.67
C LEU A 112 -12.75 1.33 0.25
N LEU A 113 -11.59 0.98 -0.30
CA LEU A 113 -10.47 0.39 0.43
C LEU A 113 -9.45 1.43 0.88
N GLY A 114 -9.60 2.71 0.55
CA GLY A 114 -8.64 3.76 0.91
C GLY A 114 -7.28 3.57 0.26
N LEU A 115 -7.25 3.01 -0.96
CA LEU A 115 -6.03 2.82 -1.73
C LEU A 115 -5.74 4.07 -2.55
N VAL A 116 -4.49 4.52 -2.56
CA VAL A 116 -4.07 5.66 -3.39
C VAL A 116 -3.81 5.18 -4.82
N THR A 117 -4.61 5.65 -5.79
CA THR A 117 -4.41 5.37 -7.22
C THR A 117 -3.22 6.16 -7.78
N GLN A 118 -2.00 5.71 -7.53
CA GLN A 118 -0.89 6.14 -8.38
C GLN A 118 -0.83 5.21 -9.59
N LYS A 119 -0.96 5.76 -10.81
CA LYS A 119 -0.61 5.01 -12.01
C LYS A 119 0.81 4.47 -11.86
N ARG A 120 0.98 3.17 -12.04
CA ARG A 120 2.30 2.56 -12.06
C ARG A 120 3.01 3.08 -13.29
N ASP A 121 4.15 3.73 -13.09
CA ASP A 121 5.12 3.85 -14.18
C ASP A 121 5.66 2.44 -14.42
N SER A 122 5.67 1.96 -15.65
CA SER A 122 6.25 0.67 -16.03
C SER A 122 7.73 0.54 -15.64
N SER A 123 8.39 1.65 -15.30
CA SER A 123 9.72 1.67 -14.69
C SER A 123 9.75 1.36 -13.19
N ARG A 124 8.60 1.22 -12.52
CA ARG A 124 8.51 0.85 -11.10
C ARG A 124 8.64 -0.67 -10.96
N PRO A 125 9.36 -1.13 -9.94
CA PRO A 125 9.54 -2.56 -9.68
C PRO A 125 8.20 -3.29 -9.48
N THR A 126 8.17 -4.61 -9.62
CA THR A 126 7.01 -5.45 -9.25
C THR A 126 6.95 -5.68 -7.75
N LEU A 127 5.82 -6.22 -7.26
CA LEU A 127 5.72 -6.68 -5.88
C LEU A 127 6.73 -7.80 -5.59
N GLU A 128 6.90 -8.72 -6.54
CA GLU A 128 7.88 -9.80 -6.47
C GLU A 128 9.31 -9.26 -6.31
N GLU A 129 9.69 -8.25 -7.08
CA GLU A 129 11.00 -7.60 -6.97
C GLU A 129 11.18 -6.91 -5.60
N GLY A 130 10.12 -6.30 -5.07
CA GLY A 130 10.12 -5.72 -3.72
C GLY A 130 10.27 -6.75 -2.60
N ILE A 131 9.56 -7.89 -2.71
CA ILE A 131 9.65 -9.00 -1.74
C ILE A 131 11.04 -9.63 -1.77
N LEU A 132 11.56 -9.94 -2.96
CA LEU A 132 12.90 -10.49 -3.12
C LEU A 132 13.96 -9.53 -2.56
N PHE A 133 13.82 -8.23 -2.82
CA PHE A 133 14.71 -7.23 -2.24
C PHE A 133 14.65 -7.21 -0.71
N GLN A 134 13.46 -7.25 -0.11
CA GLN A 134 13.34 -7.30 1.34
C GLN A 134 13.98 -8.56 1.94
N GLN A 135 13.80 -9.73 1.30
CA GLN A 135 14.42 -10.98 1.71
C GLN A 135 15.95 -10.91 1.66
N ASP A 136 16.50 -10.32 0.60
CA ASP A 136 17.95 -10.17 0.45
C ASP A 136 18.54 -9.19 1.49
N VAL A 137 17.81 -8.12 1.83
CA VAL A 137 18.18 -7.21 2.92
C VAL A 137 18.14 -7.92 4.27
N GLU A 138 17.10 -8.72 4.53
CA GLU A 138 16.99 -9.51 5.76
C GLU A 138 18.14 -10.51 5.92
N GLU A 139 18.49 -11.24 4.86
CA GLU A 139 19.60 -12.19 4.91
C GLU A 139 20.95 -11.47 5.08
N ARG A 140 21.16 -10.32 4.43
CA ARG A 140 22.40 -9.53 4.58
C ARG A 140 22.54 -8.94 5.99
N PHE A 141 21.43 -8.49 6.58
CA PHE A 141 21.41 -7.91 7.93
C PHE A 141 21.08 -8.92 9.04
N LYS A 142 21.06 -10.22 8.73
CA LYS A 142 20.78 -11.30 9.68
C LYS A 142 21.72 -11.31 10.88
N SER A 143 22.98 -10.93 10.69
CA SER A 143 23.98 -10.79 11.76
C SER A 143 23.90 -9.43 12.50
N GLN A 144 23.07 -8.51 12.01
CA GLN A 144 22.93 -7.13 12.48
C GLN A 144 21.43 -6.77 12.64
N PRO A 145 20.70 -7.39 13.58
CA PRO A 145 19.25 -7.22 13.72
C PRO A 145 18.84 -5.74 13.92
N GLY A 146 19.66 -4.94 14.61
CA GLY A 146 19.43 -3.50 14.77
C GLY A 146 19.45 -2.72 13.45
N LYS A 147 20.28 -3.13 12.46
CA LYS A 147 20.26 -2.53 11.12
C LYS A 147 18.98 -2.90 10.37
N TYR A 148 18.52 -4.16 10.48
CA TYR A 148 17.28 -4.59 9.84
C TYR A 148 16.06 -3.88 10.42
N GLU A 149 15.98 -3.70 11.74
CA GLU A 149 14.91 -2.92 12.38
C GLU A 149 14.90 -1.45 11.92
N GLN A 150 16.07 -0.82 11.79
CA GLN A 150 16.18 0.54 11.26
C GLN A 150 15.73 0.62 9.79
N PHE A 151 16.10 -0.37 8.98
CA PHE A 151 15.66 -0.47 7.59
C PHE A 151 14.14 -0.60 7.49
N GLN A 152 13.52 -1.48 8.30
CA GLN A 152 12.06 -1.60 8.34
C GLN A 152 11.40 -0.30 8.78
N ARG A 153 11.92 0.36 9.82
CA ARG A 153 11.37 1.63 10.30
C ARG A 153 11.43 2.70 9.20
N ALA A 154 12.56 2.87 8.52
CA ALA A 154 12.70 3.84 7.45
C ALA A 154 11.81 3.50 6.24
N GLY A 155 11.71 2.21 5.86
CA GLY A 155 10.85 1.76 4.75
C GLY A 155 9.37 2.05 4.96
N PHE A 156 8.89 1.89 6.20
CA PHE A 156 7.49 2.17 6.56
C PHE A 156 7.26 3.57 7.12
N GLY A 157 8.31 4.36 7.38
CA GLY A 157 8.27 5.69 7.99
C GLY A 157 7.30 6.67 7.31
N PRO A 158 7.26 6.75 5.96
CA PRO A 158 6.31 7.62 5.27
C PRO A 158 4.84 7.25 5.51
N TRP A 159 4.57 5.97 5.72
CA TRP A 159 3.22 5.42 5.86
C TRP A 159 2.77 5.33 7.31
N ARG A 160 3.70 5.10 8.25
CA ARG A 160 3.41 4.94 9.68
C ARG A 160 3.66 6.20 10.49
N GLU A 161 4.66 6.98 10.11
CA GLU A 161 5.20 8.08 10.91
C GLU A 161 4.99 9.46 10.27
N GLY A 162 4.38 9.51 9.08
CA GLY A 162 4.24 10.75 8.30
C GLY A 162 5.57 11.34 7.85
N GLN A 163 6.64 10.52 7.84
CA GLN A 163 7.98 10.93 7.44
C GLN A 163 7.99 11.36 5.96
N ALA A 164 8.76 12.38 5.63
CA ALA A 164 8.93 12.76 4.23
C ALA A 164 9.58 11.60 3.46
N ALA A 165 8.98 11.22 2.32
CA ALA A 165 9.47 10.10 1.51
C ALA A 165 10.94 10.25 1.08
N GLY A 166 11.41 11.48 0.87
CA GLY A 166 12.82 11.75 0.56
C GLY A 166 13.76 11.49 1.74
N GLU A 167 13.33 11.79 2.97
CA GLU A 167 14.09 11.55 4.19
C GLU A 167 14.18 10.05 4.49
N ALA A 168 13.05 9.33 4.39
CA ALA A 168 13.01 7.87 4.50
C ALA A 168 13.94 7.20 3.47
N ARG A 169 13.92 7.68 2.22
CA ARG A 169 14.80 7.17 1.18
C ARG A 169 16.28 7.41 1.49
N ALA A 170 16.64 8.59 2.00
CA ALA A 170 18.01 8.90 2.39
C ALA A 170 18.50 7.98 3.52
N GLN A 171 17.69 7.76 4.55
CA GLN A 171 18.01 6.85 5.65
C GLN A 171 18.23 5.40 5.19
N ILE A 172 17.40 4.92 4.26
CA ILE A 172 17.60 3.58 3.67
C ILE A 172 18.89 3.56 2.86
N GLY A 173 19.18 4.60 2.09
CA GLY A 173 20.42 4.72 1.32
C GLY A 173 21.67 4.64 2.21
N GLU A 174 21.68 5.33 3.35
CA GLU A 174 22.76 5.27 4.35
C GLU A 174 22.87 3.87 4.99
N LEU A 175 21.75 3.21 5.29
CA LEU A 175 21.76 1.85 5.86
C LEU A 175 22.36 0.81 4.90
N LEU A 176 22.13 1.00 3.60
CA LEU A 176 22.65 0.16 2.53
C LEU A 176 24.04 0.61 2.06
N GLU A 177 24.64 1.63 2.66
CA GLU A 177 25.98 2.08 2.33
C GLU A 177 26.99 0.96 2.65
N GLY A 178 27.75 0.53 1.62
CA GLY A 178 28.63 -0.63 1.68
C GLY A 178 28.01 -1.94 1.15
N GLU A 179 26.69 -1.99 0.93
CA GLU A 179 25.98 -3.11 0.33
C GLU A 179 25.64 -2.79 -1.14
N GLY A 180 26.67 -2.69 -1.98
CA GLY A 180 26.57 -2.09 -3.33
C GLY A 180 25.46 -2.66 -4.21
N ASP A 181 25.24 -3.98 -4.18
CA ASP A 181 24.18 -4.65 -4.95
C ASP A 181 22.77 -4.32 -4.43
N LEU A 182 22.60 -4.22 -3.12
CA LEU A 182 21.34 -3.82 -2.49
C LEU A 182 21.05 -2.33 -2.74
N LEU A 183 22.06 -1.47 -2.69
CA LEU A 183 21.91 -0.04 -2.94
C LEU A 183 21.50 0.25 -4.40
N GLU A 184 22.09 -0.45 -5.37
CA GLU A 184 21.70 -0.34 -6.79
C GLU A 184 20.25 -0.78 -7.02
N ARG A 185 19.85 -1.91 -6.44
CA ARG A 185 18.46 -2.40 -6.51
C ARG A 185 17.50 -1.48 -5.79
N PHE A 186 17.89 -0.92 -4.66
CA PHE A 186 17.09 0.07 -3.95
C PHE A 186 16.85 1.32 -4.80
N ALA A 187 17.87 1.81 -5.52
CA ALA A 187 17.73 2.96 -6.41
C ALA A 187 16.78 2.67 -7.59
N ALA A 188 16.72 1.42 -8.06
CA ALA A 188 15.75 0.99 -9.07
C ALA A 188 14.33 0.85 -8.49
N ILE A 189 14.21 0.35 -7.24
CA ILE A 189 12.92 0.14 -6.58
C ILE A 189 12.28 1.45 -6.14
N TRP A 190 13.10 2.36 -5.62
CA TRP A 190 12.70 3.66 -5.11
C TRP A 190 13.52 4.76 -5.80
N PRO A 191 13.23 5.07 -7.07
CA PRO A 191 13.97 6.09 -7.81
C PRO A 191 13.78 7.46 -7.17
N GLU A 192 14.85 8.25 -7.14
CA GLU A 192 14.76 9.67 -6.86
C GLU A 192 13.83 10.30 -7.89
N LYS A 193 12.83 11.08 -7.45
CA LYS A 193 12.03 11.87 -8.38
C LYS A 193 12.98 12.78 -9.15
N ARG A 194 13.14 12.56 -10.45
CA ARG A 194 13.84 13.50 -11.32
C ARG A 194 13.04 14.80 -11.37
N GLY A 195 13.50 15.81 -10.63
CA GLY A 195 13.11 17.21 -10.81
C GLY A 195 12.02 17.72 -9.89
N GLU A 196 12.38 18.06 -8.65
CA GLU A 196 12.00 19.34 -8.04
C GLU A 196 13.28 20.07 -7.62
N GLY A 197 14.14 20.32 -8.60
CA GLY A 197 15.22 21.29 -8.46
C GLY A 197 14.69 22.69 -8.79
N SER A 198 14.84 23.60 -7.85
CA SER A 198 14.79 25.06 -8.02
C SER A 198 13.42 25.71 -8.22
N ARG A 199 12.74 26.03 -7.10
CA ARG A 199 12.24 27.41 -6.93
C ARG A 199 13.28 28.19 -6.13
N GLY A 200 14.42 28.43 -6.78
CA GLY A 200 15.23 29.60 -6.45
C GLY A 200 14.35 30.84 -6.57
N GLY A 201 14.47 31.72 -5.57
CA GLY A 201 13.79 33.00 -5.60
C GLY A 201 14.17 33.77 -6.86
N ASP A 202 13.19 34.47 -7.41
CA ASP A 202 13.44 35.78 -7.98
C ASP A 202 12.28 36.67 -7.56
N VAL A 203 12.66 37.65 -6.74
CA VAL A 203 11.92 38.87 -6.50
C VAL A 203 12.16 39.75 -7.72
N ALA A 204 11.09 40.13 -8.41
CA ALA A 204 10.97 41.39 -9.12
C ALA A 204 9.49 41.76 -9.24
#